data_AF-A0A838UN72-F1
#
_entry.id   AF-A0A838UN72-F1
#
_cell.length_a   1.000
_cell.length_b   1.000
_cell.length_c   1.000
_cell.angle_alpha   90.00
_cell.angle_beta   90.00
_cell.angle_gamma   90.00
#
_symmetry.space_group_name_H-M   'P 1'
#
loop_
_entity.id
_entity.type
_entity.pdbx_description
1 polymer ?
#
loop_
_entity_poly.entity_id
_entity_poly.type
_entity_poly.pdbx_seq_one_letter_code
_entity_poly.pdbx_strand_id
1 'polypeptide(L)'
;HQALESVTLSRDQARLKEMLCGEYARLIYNGQWYSALHANLMAFMQSTQQFVSGEVRLKLGHGNCTVVGRRSPHSLYQHALATYDRGDAFDHDSALGFIKLWGLPLQTQARVQLLTGLGSTELPAQPIFDALRDATTVAQ
;
A
#
# COMPACT_ATOMS: atom_id res chain seq x y z
N HIS A 1 -15.95 8.15 -3.24
CA HIS A 1 -15.93 6.77 -2.70
C HIS A 1 -14.50 6.24 -2.59
N GLN A 2 -13.76 6.00 -3.68
CA GLN A 2 -12.35 5.55 -3.66
C GLN A 2 -11.43 6.33 -2.69
N ALA A 3 -11.58 7.66 -2.62
CA ALA A 3 -10.83 8.49 -1.67
C ALA A 3 -11.06 8.12 -0.20
N LEU A 4 -12.27 7.71 0.18
CA LEU A 4 -12.58 7.26 1.54
C LEU A 4 -11.96 5.89 1.81
N GLU A 5 -12.00 5.00 0.82
CA GLU A 5 -11.40 3.67 0.93
C GLU A 5 -9.89 3.70 1.15
N SER A 6 -9.22 4.68 0.54
CA SER A 6 -7.77 4.87 0.73
C SER A 6 -7.36 5.15 2.18
N VAL A 7 -8.29 5.57 3.04
CA VAL A 7 -8.03 5.84 4.46
C VAL A 7 -8.68 4.83 5.40
N THR A 8 -9.51 3.91 4.91
CA THR A 8 -10.24 2.92 5.73
C THR A 8 -9.91 1.47 5.41
N LEU A 9 -9.28 1.18 4.26
CA LEU A 9 -8.87 -0.17 3.87
C LEU A 9 -7.37 -0.37 4.03
N SER A 10 -6.96 -1.59 4.40
CA SER A 10 -5.55 -1.95 4.41
C SER A 10 -4.99 -2.05 2.99
N ARG A 11 -3.67 -1.95 2.85
CA ARG A 11 -2.99 -2.00 1.54
C ARG A 11 -3.37 -3.22 0.71
N ASP A 12 -3.29 -4.42 1.30
CA ASP A 12 -3.57 -5.66 0.59
C ASP A 12 -5.07 -5.83 0.29
N GLN A 13 -5.93 -5.38 1.21
CA GLN A 13 -7.37 -5.37 0.97
C GLN A 13 -7.73 -4.46 -0.21
N ALA A 14 -7.17 -3.25 -0.28
CA ALA A 14 -7.38 -2.33 -1.39
C ALA A 14 -6.87 -2.92 -2.72
N ARG A 15 -5.66 -3.49 -2.73
CA ARG A 15 -5.08 -4.12 -3.91
C ARG A 15 -5.93 -5.27 -4.43
N LEU A 16 -6.35 -6.20 -3.56
CA LEU A 16 -7.17 -7.34 -3.96
C LEU A 16 -8.53 -6.88 -4.46
N LYS A 17 -9.14 -5.93 -3.76
CA LYS A 17 -10.43 -5.37 -4.13
C LYS A 17 -10.40 -4.71 -5.52
N GLU A 18 -9.35 -3.95 -5.84
CA GLU A 18 -9.21 -3.33 -7.16
C GLU A 18 -9.23 -4.36 -8.29
N MET A 19 -8.52 -5.48 -8.13
CA MET A 19 -8.55 -6.60 -9.10
C MET A 19 -9.97 -7.20 -9.22
N LEU A 20 -10.64 -7.44 -8.09
CA LEU A 20 -11.98 -8.02 -8.07
C LEU A 20 -13.06 -7.06 -8.61
N CYS A 21 -12.89 -5.75 -8.44
CA CYS A 21 -13.77 -4.75 -9.04
C CYS A 21 -13.75 -4.80 -10.56
N GLY A 22 -12.60 -5.08 -11.18
CA GLY A 22 -12.48 -5.29 -12.62
C GLY A 22 -13.30 -6.49 -13.10
N GLU A 23 -13.18 -7.63 -12.43
CA GLU A 23 -13.98 -8.83 -12.74
C GLU A 23 -15.47 -8.62 -12.49
N TYR A 24 -15.82 -7.93 -11.40
CA TYR A 24 -17.20 -7.57 -11.07
C TYR A 24 -17.84 -6.73 -12.17
N ALA A 25 -17.13 -5.71 -12.67
CA ALA A 25 -17.58 -4.88 -13.80
C ALA A 25 -17.75 -5.71 -15.09
N ARG A 26 -16.81 -6.62 -15.38
CA ARG A 26 -16.88 -7.52 -16.55
C ARG A 26 -18.10 -8.43 -16.49
N LEU A 27 -18.43 -9.00 -15.33
CA LEU A 27 -19.61 -9.86 -15.17
C LEU A 27 -20.90 -9.09 -15.44
N ILE A 28 -21.02 -7.87 -14.91
CA ILE A 28 -22.19 -7.02 -15.13
C ILE A 28 -22.30 -6.67 -16.61
N TYR A 29 -21.18 -6.27 -17.25
CA TYR A 29 -21.15 -5.94 -18.67
C TYR A 29 -21.61 -7.11 -19.55
N ASN A 30 -21.22 -8.33 -19.20
CA ASN A 30 -21.61 -9.55 -19.90
C ASN A 30 -23.03 -10.04 -19.57
N GLY A 31 -23.81 -9.30 -18.76
CA GLY A 31 -25.17 -9.69 -18.36
C GLY A 31 -25.23 -10.86 -17.37
N GLN A 32 -24.11 -11.22 -16.73
CA GLN A 32 -24.00 -12.37 -15.83
C GLN A 32 -24.45 -12.03 -14.38
N TRP A 33 -25.46 -11.16 -14.25
CA TRP A 33 -25.95 -10.66 -12.96
C TRP A 33 -26.45 -11.76 -12.01
N TYR A 34 -27.12 -12.78 -12.54
CA TYR A 34 -27.68 -13.88 -11.76
C TYR A 34 -26.69 -15.04 -11.54
N SER A 35 -25.42 -14.87 -11.91
CA SER A 35 -24.41 -15.91 -11.71
C SER A 35 -24.05 -16.06 -10.23
N ALA A 36 -23.72 -17.29 -9.81
CA ALA A 36 -23.20 -17.55 -8.47
C ALA A 36 -21.90 -16.76 -8.19
N LEU A 37 -21.08 -16.56 -9.23
CA LEU A 37 -19.86 -15.77 -9.13
C LEU A 37 -20.15 -14.31 -8.80
N HIS A 38 -21.16 -13.69 -9.43
CA HIS A 38 -21.58 -12.33 -9.08
C HIS A 38 -21.99 -12.24 -7.60
N ALA A 39 -22.79 -13.20 -7.10
CA ALA A 39 -23.20 -13.22 -5.69
C ALA A 39 -22.00 -13.32 -4.73
N ASN A 40 -21.01 -14.17 -5.03
CA ASN A 40 -19.80 -14.32 -4.24
C ASN A 40 -18.96 -13.02 -4.20
N LEU A 41 -18.78 -12.37 -5.35
CA LEU A 41 -18.07 -11.09 -5.43
C LEU A 41 -18.81 -9.99 -4.69
N MET A 42 -20.13 -9.96 -4.78
CA MET A 42 -20.95 -8.98 -4.08
C MET A 42 -20.80 -9.14 -2.55
N ALA A 43 -20.84 -10.36 -2.03
CA ALA A 43 -20.59 -10.64 -0.61
C ALA A 43 -19.21 -10.17 -0.15
N PHE A 44 -18.17 -10.38 -0.97
CA PHE A 44 -16.84 -9.82 -0.70
C PHE A 44 -16.88 -8.29 -0.65
N MET A 45 -17.52 -7.63 -1.63
CA MET A 45 -17.62 -6.17 -1.66
C MET A 45 -18.33 -5.63 -0.43
N GLN A 46 -19.47 -6.21 -0.03
CA GLN A 46 -20.18 -5.83 1.20
C GLN A 46 -19.29 -5.94 2.44
N SER A 47 -18.53 -7.03 2.56
CA SER A 47 -17.58 -7.21 3.66
C SER A 47 -16.55 -6.08 3.69
N THR A 48 -16.00 -5.67 2.54
CA THR A 48 -15.05 -4.55 2.49
C THR A 48 -15.66 -3.20 2.89
N GLN A 49 -16.97 -3.01 2.74
CA GLN A 49 -17.63 -1.73 3.01
C GLN A 49 -17.97 -1.50 4.48
N GLN A 50 -17.83 -2.49 5.37
CA GLN A 50 -18.26 -2.40 6.77
C GLN A 50 -17.73 -1.16 7.51
N PHE A 51 -16.48 -0.76 7.25
CA PHE A 51 -15.83 0.38 7.91
C PHE A 51 -15.62 1.60 6.99
N VAL A 52 -16.14 1.56 5.76
CA VAL A 52 -16.00 2.65 4.78
C VAL A 52 -17.07 3.72 5.06
N SER A 53 -16.90 4.41 6.19
CA SER A 53 -17.81 5.48 6.64
C SER A 53 -17.02 6.75 6.92
N GLY A 54 -17.50 7.90 6.45
CA GLY A 54 -16.83 9.18 6.65
C GLY A 54 -17.16 10.23 5.58
N GLU A 55 -16.40 11.31 5.59
CA GLU A 55 -16.59 12.48 4.74
C GLU A 55 -15.36 12.73 3.87
N VAL A 56 -15.59 13.13 2.63
CA VAL A 56 -14.54 13.52 1.68
C VAL A 56 -14.86 14.93 1.17
N ARG A 57 -13.91 15.84 1.32
CA ARG A 57 -14.00 17.20 0.79
C ARG A 57 -13.44 17.22 -0.63
N LEU A 58 -14.26 17.67 -1.57
CA LEU A 58 -13.90 17.78 -2.98
C LEU A 58 -13.89 19.25 -3.41
N LYS A 59 -12.96 19.61 -4.27
CA LYS A 59 -12.93 20.88 -5.00
C LYS A 59 -13.26 20.60 -6.46
N LEU A 60 -14.30 21.26 -6.95
CA LEU A 60 -14.75 21.14 -8.33
C LEU A 60 -14.33 22.40 -9.09
N GLY A 61 -13.78 22.24 -10.28
CA GLY A 61 -13.41 23.36 -11.14
C GLY A 61 -13.08 22.93 -12.55
N HIS A 62 -13.46 23.73 -13.55
CA HIS A 62 -13.15 23.54 -14.98
C HIS A 62 -13.27 22.07 -15.48
N GLY A 63 -14.35 21.38 -15.10
CA GLY A 63 -14.57 19.98 -15.49
C GLY A 63 -13.76 18.93 -14.72
N ASN A 64 -13.01 19.33 -13.70
CA ASN A 64 -12.22 18.45 -12.84
C ASN A 64 -12.81 18.37 -11.42
N CYS A 65 -12.59 17.24 -10.76
CA CYS A 65 -12.91 16.97 -9.37
C CYS A 65 -11.63 16.54 -8.64
N THR A 66 -11.17 17.35 -7.69
CA THR A 66 -9.96 17.07 -6.90
C THR A 66 -10.31 16.85 -5.44
N VAL A 67 -9.72 15.84 -4.83
CA VAL A 67 -9.89 15.56 -3.40
C VAL A 67 -9.00 16.51 -2.59
N VAL A 68 -9.60 17.26 -1.67
CA VAL A 68 -8.90 18.25 -0.82
C VAL A 68 -8.80 17.78 0.63
N GLY A 69 -9.69 16.90 1.08
CA GLY A 69 -9.64 16.40 2.45
C GLY A 69 -10.42 15.11 2.62
N ARG A 70 -10.05 14.34 3.66
CA ARG A 70 -10.66 13.06 4.02
C ARG A 70 -10.79 13.01 5.54
N ARG A 71 -11.93 12.54 6.04
CA ARG A 71 -12.17 12.33 7.47
C ARG A 71 -13.00 11.07 7.65
N SER A 72 -12.59 10.19 8.56
CA SER A 72 -13.35 8.99 8.90
C SER A 72 -13.15 8.67 10.39
N PRO A 73 -14.20 8.23 11.11
CA PRO A 73 -14.06 7.67 12.45
C PRO A 73 -13.28 6.33 12.45
N HIS A 74 -13.22 5.64 11.32
CA HIS A 74 -12.53 4.36 11.15
C HIS A 74 -11.28 4.50 10.26
N SER A 75 -10.60 5.65 10.36
CA SER A 75 -9.38 5.86 9.59
C SER A 75 -8.25 4.98 10.12
N LEU A 76 -7.59 4.27 9.21
CA LEU A 76 -6.35 3.54 9.48
C LEU A 76 -5.12 4.46 9.46
N TYR A 77 -5.28 5.73 9.07
CA TYR A 77 -4.23 6.71 9.16
C TYR A 77 -4.04 7.14 10.61
N GLN A 78 -2.85 6.89 11.15
CA GLN A 78 -2.46 7.32 12.49
C GLN A 78 -1.32 8.34 12.38
N HIS A 79 -1.60 9.59 12.74
CA HIS A 79 -0.63 10.68 12.64
C HIS A 79 0.64 10.41 13.44
N ALA A 80 0.52 9.86 14.66
CA ALA A 80 1.66 9.57 15.54
C ALA A 80 2.63 8.53 14.95
N LEU A 81 2.17 7.62 14.08
CA LEU A 81 3.02 6.64 13.41
C LEU A 81 3.62 7.14 12.08
N ALA A 82 3.18 8.32 11.61
CA ALA A 82 3.55 8.85 10.30
C ALA A 82 4.31 10.18 10.38
N THR A 83 4.34 10.81 11.55
CA THR A 83 5.00 12.10 11.77
C THR A 83 6.47 11.91 12.09
N TYR A 84 7.30 12.87 11.68
CA TYR A 84 8.70 13.01 12.12
C TYR A 84 8.88 14.10 13.18
N ASP A 85 7.77 14.70 13.65
CA ASP A 85 7.77 15.75 14.65
C ASP A 85 7.68 15.16 16.08
N ARG A 86 7.64 16.01 17.11
CA ARG A 86 7.45 15.59 18.51
C ARG A 86 6.18 14.76 18.65
N GLY A 87 6.32 13.58 19.24
CA GLY A 87 5.23 12.61 19.39
C GLY A 87 5.22 11.51 18.33
N ASP A 88 6.32 11.33 17.59
CA ASP A 88 6.57 10.12 16.82
C ASP A 88 6.54 8.88 17.74
N ALA A 89 5.70 7.92 17.37
CA ALA A 89 5.49 6.66 18.07
C ALA A 89 5.98 5.46 17.26
N PHE A 90 6.62 5.68 16.10
CA PHE A 90 7.15 4.61 15.27
C PHE A 90 8.47 4.07 15.84
N ASP A 91 8.57 2.75 15.93
CA ASP A 91 9.79 2.06 16.36
C ASP A 91 10.76 1.92 15.17
N HIS A 92 11.67 2.88 15.05
CA HIS A 92 12.66 2.93 13.97
C HIS A 92 13.68 1.77 14.01
N ASP A 93 13.97 1.21 15.20
CA ASP A 93 14.94 0.12 15.33
C ASP A 93 14.44 -1.15 14.63
N SER A 94 13.12 -1.38 14.65
CA SER A 94 12.47 -2.51 13.98
C SER A 94 12.63 -2.47 12.45
N ALA A 95 12.80 -1.28 11.85
CA ALA A 95 12.85 -1.10 10.40
C ALA A 95 14.09 -1.78 9.78
N LEU A 96 15.24 -1.72 10.46
CA LEU A 96 16.48 -2.32 9.98
C LEU A 96 16.34 -3.84 9.81
N GLY A 97 15.72 -4.50 10.79
CA GLY A 97 15.46 -5.94 10.76
C GLY A 97 14.49 -6.30 9.65
N PHE A 98 13.39 -5.54 9.52
CA PHE A 98 12.40 -5.74 8.47
C PHE A 98 13.00 -5.63 7.07
N ILE A 99 13.77 -4.58 6.78
CA ILE A 99 14.38 -4.37 5.45
C ILE A 99 15.30 -5.55 5.08
N LYS A 100 16.13 -6.01 6.02
CA LYS A 100 17.03 -7.15 5.79
C LYS A 100 16.27 -8.43 5.49
N LEU A 101 15.25 -8.74 6.28
CA LEU A 101 14.48 -9.98 6.12
C LEU A 101 13.61 -9.95 4.86
N TRP A 102 12.91 -8.83 4.61
CA TRP A 102 12.03 -8.66 3.45
C TRP A 102 12.82 -8.67 2.13
N GLY A 103 14.04 -8.13 2.13
CA GLY A 103 14.92 -8.13 0.95
C GLY A 103 15.64 -9.44 0.67
N LEU A 104 15.71 -10.37 1.64
CA LEU A 104 16.53 -11.58 1.54
C LEU A 104 16.19 -12.48 0.34
N PRO A 105 14.90 -12.75 0.02
CA PRO A 105 14.54 -13.54 -1.17
C PRO A 105 14.98 -12.86 -2.47
N LEU A 106 14.86 -11.53 -2.55
CA LEU A 106 15.26 -10.74 -3.73
C LEU A 106 16.79 -10.78 -3.93
N GLN A 107 17.55 -10.66 -2.85
CA GLN A 107 19.01 -10.80 -2.88
C GLN A 107 19.43 -12.19 -3.36
N THR A 108 18.74 -13.23 -2.88
CA THR A 108 19.00 -14.61 -3.29
C THR A 108 18.70 -14.80 -4.78
N GLN A 109 17.56 -14.31 -5.26
CA GLN A 109 17.20 -14.37 -6.67
C GLN A 109 18.23 -13.64 -7.54
N ALA A 110 18.62 -12.42 -7.16
CA ALA A 110 19.62 -11.65 -7.90
C ALA A 110 20.94 -12.41 -8.00
N ARG A 111 21.42 -12.99 -6.89
CA ARG A 111 22.68 -13.74 -6.85
C ARG A 111 22.66 -15.00 -7.71
N VAL A 112 21.55 -15.73 -7.75
CA VAL A 112 21.45 -17.03 -8.45
C VAL A 112 21.10 -16.87 -9.93
N GLN A 113 20.28 -15.88 -10.29
CA GLN A 113 19.71 -15.75 -11.63
C GLN A 113 20.23 -14.55 -12.41
N LEU A 114 20.47 -13.42 -11.75
CA LEU A 114 20.73 -12.14 -12.44
C LEU A 114 22.23 -11.79 -12.50
N LEU A 115 23.02 -12.25 -11.53
CA LEU A 115 24.41 -11.83 -11.33
C LEU A 115 25.43 -12.90 -11.71
N THR A 116 24.99 -14.08 -12.13
CA THR A 116 25.83 -15.26 -12.39
C THR A 116 26.81 -15.08 -13.57
N GLY A 117 26.66 -14.01 -14.37
CA GLY A 117 27.56 -13.65 -15.48
C GLY A 117 28.42 -12.39 -15.25
N LEU A 118 28.19 -11.65 -14.17
CA LEU A 118 29.00 -10.50 -13.77
C LEU A 118 29.97 -11.00 -12.70
N GLY A 119 31.28 -10.94 -12.96
CA GLY A 119 32.28 -11.33 -11.97
C GLY A 119 31.99 -10.66 -10.62
N SER A 120 32.20 -11.38 -9.51
CA SER A 120 31.89 -10.99 -8.12
C SER A 120 32.45 -9.65 -7.62
N THR A 121 33.16 -8.92 -8.47
CA THR A 121 33.88 -7.67 -8.19
C THR A 121 33.03 -6.41 -8.46
N GLU A 122 31.95 -6.49 -9.23
CA GLU A 122 31.12 -5.33 -9.60
C GLU A 122 29.74 -5.31 -8.94
N LEU A 123 29.57 -6.01 -7.82
CA LEU A 123 28.40 -5.76 -7.00
C LEU A 123 28.65 -4.51 -6.18
N PRO A 124 27.84 -3.44 -6.30
CA PRO A 124 27.68 -2.48 -5.23
C PRO A 124 26.91 -3.21 -4.12
N ALA A 125 27.55 -4.20 -3.51
CA ALA A 125 27.14 -4.66 -2.20
C ALA A 125 27.35 -3.43 -1.29
N GLN A 126 26.27 -3.00 -0.65
CA GLN A 126 26.25 -2.06 0.48
C GLN A 126 25.95 -0.56 0.28
N PRO A 127 25.56 0.03 -0.87
CA PRO A 127 25.29 1.47 -0.88
C PRO A 127 24.05 1.84 -0.04
N ILE A 128 22.99 1.02 -0.03
CA ILE A 128 21.76 1.33 0.72
C ILE A 128 21.97 1.18 2.23
N PHE A 129 22.68 0.14 2.67
CA PHE A 129 22.84 -0.13 4.10
C PHE A 129 23.92 0.75 4.76
N ASP A 130 24.96 1.14 4.02
CA ASP A 130 25.96 2.08 4.52
C ASP A 130 25.41 3.52 4.50
N ALA A 131 24.66 3.93 3.46
CA ALA A 131 24.03 5.25 3.42
C ALA A 131 22.97 5.46 4.52
N LEU A 132 22.28 4.40 4.96
CA LEU A 132 21.33 4.49 6.07
C LEU A 132 22.03 4.57 7.44
N ARG A 133 23.26 4.04 7.57
CA ARG A 133 24.08 4.19 8.79
C ARG A 133 24.55 5.64 8.96
N ASP A 134 24.89 6.31 7.86
CA ASP A 134 25.32 7.71 7.85
C ASP A 134 24.14 8.67 8.11
N ALA A 135 22.95 8.38 7.58
CA ALA A 135 21.76 9.21 7.78
C ALA A 135 21.27 9.26 9.25
N THR A 136 21.43 8.18 10.01
CA THR A 136 21.12 8.16 11.46
C THR A 136 22.14 8.90 12.32
N THR A 137 23.33 9.22 11.81
CA THR A 137 24.38 9.94 12.56
C THR A 137 24.23 11.47 12.47
N VAL A 138 23.41 11.97 11.55
CA VAL A 138 23.17 13.42 11.33
C VAL A 138 21.90 13.93 12.04
N ALA A 139 21.11 13.03 12.65
CA ALA A 139 19.86 13.37 13.34
C ALA A 139 19.96 13.34 14.89
N GLN A 140 21.17 13.37 15.44
CA GLN A 140 21.45 13.70 16.86
C GLN A 140 22.07 15.09 16.95
#